data_AF-A0A965A767-F1
#
_entry.id   AF-A0A965A767-F1
#
_cell.length_a   1.000
_cell.length_b   1.000
_cell.length_c   1.000
_cell.angle_alpha   90.00
_cell.angle_beta   90.00
_cell.angle_gamma   90.00
#
_symmetry.space_group_name_H-M   'P 1'
#
loop_
_entity.id
_entity.type
_entity.pdbx_description
1 polymer ?
#
loop_
_entity_poly.entity_id
_entity_poly.type
_entity_poly.pdbx_seq_one_letter_code
_entity_poly.pdbx_strand_id
1 'polypeptide(L)'
;MSADKNYESHVQENGTHIEGRTLPSDADPAEYSDILKFSNCEDITVKNCSILGGKEDCIDAVRGNNYTFDTVTLTPKHNGITLKGSIDTANITNVEFQSHGKDCDIELGQYDNYWYIGRPPTRNVRIIDTNATDGKPIVVKVWDANTPIVVNSSVKVINIPKFIWWPYFVFRAIQTRGIKNITSPVAAGSFIKTK
;
A
#
# COMPACT_ATOMS: atom_id res chain seq x y z
N MET A 1 -12.46 14.83 11.38
CA MET A 1 -11.46 14.63 10.30
C MET A 1 -12.19 14.76 8.98
N SER A 2 -11.71 15.60 8.07
CA SER A 2 -12.16 15.57 6.67
C SER A 2 -11.82 14.20 6.09
N ALA A 3 -12.69 13.65 5.24
CA ALA A 3 -12.36 12.43 4.51
C ALA A 3 -11.11 12.63 3.64
N ASP A 4 -10.29 11.59 3.50
CA ASP A 4 -9.11 11.63 2.64
C ASP A 4 -9.56 11.95 1.20
N LYS A 5 -9.01 13.04 0.66
CA LYS A 5 -9.19 13.40 -0.76
C LYS A 5 -8.06 12.74 -1.53
N ASN A 6 -8.34 11.72 -2.33
CA ASN A 6 -7.36 11.08 -3.20
C ASN A 6 -7.49 11.61 -4.62
N TYR A 7 -6.43 11.52 -5.42
CA TYR A 7 -6.49 11.95 -6.83
C TYR A 7 -7.37 11.01 -7.65
N GLU A 8 -7.10 9.70 -7.58
CA GLU A 8 -7.89 8.65 -8.22
C GLU A 8 -8.16 7.54 -7.20
N SER A 9 -9.39 7.04 -7.16
CA SER A 9 -9.79 5.97 -6.24
C SER A 9 -10.60 4.91 -6.95
N HIS A 10 -10.15 3.67 -6.82
CA HIS A 10 -10.79 2.48 -7.36
C HIS A 10 -11.31 1.62 -6.21
N VAL A 11 -12.55 1.16 -6.32
CA VAL A 11 -13.22 0.42 -5.24
C VAL A 11 -13.91 -0.80 -5.83
N GLN A 12 -13.47 -1.99 -5.41
CA GLN A 12 -14.06 -3.26 -5.85
C GLN A 12 -14.02 -3.50 -7.36
N GLU A 13 -13.06 -2.87 -8.04
CA GLU A 13 -12.84 -3.08 -9.47
C GLU A 13 -12.02 -4.36 -9.70
N ASN A 14 -12.25 -5.00 -10.84
CA ASN A 14 -11.46 -6.13 -11.31
C ASN A 14 -10.93 -5.80 -12.72
N GLY A 15 -9.63 -5.93 -12.94
CA GLY A 15 -9.00 -5.76 -14.25
C GLY A 15 -8.67 -4.31 -14.61
N THR A 16 -8.58 -3.41 -13.63
CA THR A 16 -8.22 -2.00 -13.90
C THR A 16 -6.80 -1.89 -14.42
N HIS A 17 -6.65 -1.21 -15.55
CA HIS A 17 -5.35 -0.98 -16.21
C HIS A 17 -5.10 0.51 -16.37
N ILE A 18 -4.07 1.02 -15.69
CA ILE A 18 -3.63 2.41 -15.75
C ILE A 18 -2.27 2.43 -16.45
N GLU A 19 -2.17 3.04 -17.63
CA GLU A 19 -0.94 3.00 -18.40
C GLU A 19 -0.55 4.35 -19.02
N GLY A 20 0.75 4.66 -19.03
CA GLY A 20 1.32 5.76 -19.82
C GLY A 20 1.00 7.15 -19.28
N ARG A 21 0.70 7.28 -17.98
CA ARG A 21 0.21 8.53 -17.37
C ARG A 21 1.22 9.15 -16.41
N THR A 22 1.26 10.48 -16.38
CA THR A 22 1.85 11.26 -15.28
C THR A 22 0.74 11.67 -14.31
N LEU A 23 0.90 11.38 -13.01
CA LEU A 23 -0.14 11.49 -12.01
C LEU A 23 0.33 12.27 -10.77
N PRO A 24 -0.40 13.29 -10.33
CA PRO A 24 -1.46 14.01 -11.05
C PRO A 24 -0.90 14.77 -12.27
N SER A 25 -1.69 14.91 -13.34
CA SER A 25 -1.29 15.67 -14.55
C SER A 25 -1.74 17.13 -14.53
N ASP A 26 -2.74 17.45 -13.73
CA ASP A 26 -3.56 18.66 -13.85
C ASP A 26 -3.81 19.36 -12.49
N ALA A 27 -3.12 18.93 -11.44
CA ALA A 27 -3.28 19.47 -10.10
C ALA A 27 -1.99 19.36 -9.28
N ASP A 28 -1.87 20.17 -8.23
CA ASP A 28 -0.78 20.04 -7.26
C ASP A 28 -0.98 18.73 -6.44
N PRO A 29 -0.01 17.80 -6.43
CA PRO A 29 -0.06 16.60 -5.60
C PRO A 29 -0.35 16.89 -4.13
N ALA A 30 0.10 18.04 -3.61
CA ALA A 30 -0.12 18.44 -2.22
C ALA A 30 -1.59 18.70 -1.87
N GLU A 31 -2.51 18.72 -2.82
CA GLU A 31 -3.95 18.79 -2.54
C GLU A 31 -4.55 17.44 -2.12
N TYR A 32 -3.86 16.34 -2.41
CA TYR A 32 -4.37 14.98 -2.23
C TYR A 32 -3.65 14.26 -1.08
N SER A 33 -4.31 13.27 -0.51
CA SER A 33 -3.75 12.38 0.51
C SER A 33 -2.93 11.33 -0.24
N ASP A 34 -3.61 10.40 -0.92
CA ASP A 34 -2.99 9.46 -1.86
C ASP A 34 -3.21 9.88 -3.31
N ILE A 35 -2.31 9.47 -4.21
CA ILE A 35 -2.51 9.68 -5.65
C ILE A 35 -3.37 8.56 -6.24
N LEU A 36 -2.92 7.32 -6.16
CA LEU A 36 -3.72 6.16 -6.54
C LEU A 36 -4.15 5.39 -5.30
N LYS A 37 -5.45 5.28 -5.07
CA LYS A 37 -6.00 4.46 -3.99
C LYS A 37 -6.82 3.30 -4.53
N PHE A 38 -6.51 2.09 -4.08
CA PHE A 38 -7.25 0.87 -4.44
C PHE A 38 -7.85 0.25 -3.18
N SER A 39 -9.16 0.00 -3.17
CA SER A 39 -9.86 -0.63 -2.05
C SER A 39 -10.57 -1.89 -2.50
N ASN A 40 -10.02 -3.04 -2.09
CA ASN A 40 -10.53 -4.38 -2.39
C ASN A 40 -10.68 -4.63 -3.89
N CYS A 41 -9.66 -4.29 -4.67
CA CYS A 41 -9.63 -4.51 -6.11
C CYS A 41 -8.87 -5.78 -6.48
N GLU A 42 -9.10 -6.29 -7.67
CA GLU A 42 -8.49 -7.52 -8.18
C GLU A 42 -7.88 -7.27 -9.55
N ASP A 43 -6.79 -7.97 -9.88
CA ASP A 43 -6.19 -7.94 -11.22
C ASP A 43 -5.82 -6.52 -11.69
N ILE A 44 -5.15 -5.75 -10.83
CA ILE A 44 -4.81 -4.35 -11.06
C ILE A 44 -3.45 -4.23 -11.71
N THR A 45 -3.34 -3.42 -12.76
CA THR A 45 -2.08 -3.09 -13.41
C THR A 45 -1.88 -1.58 -13.50
N VAL A 46 -0.76 -1.10 -12.97
CA VAL A 46 -0.26 0.27 -13.19
C VAL A 46 1.07 0.16 -13.93
N LYS A 47 1.15 0.71 -15.13
CA LYS A 47 2.27 0.48 -16.03
C LYS A 47 2.75 1.75 -16.73
N ASN A 48 4.06 1.91 -16.95
CA ASN A 48 4.61 3.04 -17.71
C ASN A 48 4.13 4.40 -17.17
N CYS A 49 4.03 4.54 -15.85
CA CYS A 49 3.48 5.74 -15.19
C CYS A 49 4.56 6.51 -14.42
N SER A 50 4.36 7.81 -14.27
CA SER A 50 5.14 8.66 -13.35
C SER A 50 4.19 9.24 -12.29
N ILE A 51 4.46 8.99 -11.01
CA ILE A 51 3.53 9.32 -9.92
C ILE A 51 4.23 10.20 -8.89
N LEU A 52 3.75 11.44 -8.76
CA LEU A 52 4.22 12.43 -7.80
C LEU A 52 3.38 12.36 -6.52
N GLY A 53 3.99 11.96 -5.40
CA GLY A 53 3.29 11.65 -4.16
C GLY A 53 2.47 12.81 -3.59
N GLY A 54 1.32 12.45 -3.01
CA GLY A 54 0.45 13.35 -2.27
C GLY A 54 0.99 13.66 -0.87
N LYS A 55 0.11 13.98 0.09
CA LYS A 55 0.51 14.14 1.50
C LYS A 55 0.87 12.80 2.15
N GLU A 56 0.31 11.71 1.62
CA GLU A 56 0.53 10.33 2.03
C GLU A 56 1.22 9.59 0.86
N ASP A 57 0.57 8.59 0.26
CA ASP A 57 1.26 7.64 -0.61
C ASP A 57 1.14 8.00 -2.09
N CYS A 58 2.12 7.58 -2.91
CA CYS A 58 1.89 7.53 -4.36
C CYS A 58 0.83 6.48 -4.70
N ILE A 59 0.92 5.30 -4.09
CA ILE A 59 -0.03 4.19 -4.26
C ILE A 59 -0.39 3.60 -2.89
N ASP A 60 -1.67 3.62 -2.51
CA ASP A 60 -2.21 2.91 -1.33
C ASP A 60 -3.22 1.84 -1.77
N ALA A 61 -2.94 0.57 -1.49
CA ALA A 61 -3.84 -0.54 -1.77
C ALA A 61 -4.24 -1.28 -0.48
N VAL A 62 -5.54 -1.48 -0.30
CA VAL A 62 -6.13 -2.10 0.90
C VAL A 62 -7.05 -3.25 0.52
N ARG A 63 -6.67 -4.48 0.89
CA ARG A 63 -7.34 -5.73 0.48
C ARG A 63 -7.28 -5.94 -1.04
N GLY A 64 -7.81 -7.06 -1.49
CA GLY A 64 -7.78 -7.45 -2.90
C GLY A 64 -6.67 -8.46 -3.19
N ASN A 65 -6.43 -8.71 -4.47
CA ASN A 65 -5.42 -9.65 -4.93
C ASN A 65 -4.82 -9.23 -6.27
N ASN A 66 -3.68 -9.81 -6.60
CA ASN A 66 -3.02 -9.68 -7.90
C ASN A 66 -2.81 -8.22 -8.37
N TYR A 67 -1.98 -7.48 -7.63
CA TYR A 67 -1.55 -6.14 -8.02
C TYR A 67 -0.24 -6.19 -8.81
N THR A 68 -0.15 -5.46 -9.92
CA THR A 68 1.07 -5.34 -10.72
C THR A 68 1.41 -3.86 -10.93
N PHE A 69 2.62 -3.48 -10.51
CA PHE A 69 3.21 -2.19 -10.80
C PHE A 69 4.46 -2.44 -11.63
N ASP A 70 4.46 -2.04 -12.89
CA ASP A 70 5.52 -2.34 -13.86
C ASP A 70 6.01 -1.07 -14.56
N THR A 71 7.30 -0.79 -14.52
CA THR A 71 7.89 0.37 -15.21
C THR A 71 7.24 1.67 -14.73
N VAL A 72 7.31 1.90 -13.41
CA VAL A 72 6.69 3.07 -12.75
C VAL A 72 7.78 3.91 -12.10
N THR A 73 7.74 5.22 -12.32
CA THR A 73 8.58 6.19 -11.62
C THR A 73 7.79 6.80 -10.46
N LEU A 74 8.36 6.79 -9.25
CA LEU A 74 7.72 7.31 -8.05
C LEU A 74 8.53 8.45 -7.44
N THR A 75 7.86 9.57 -7.14
CA THR A 75 8.44 10.70 -6.39
C THR A 75 7.66 10.89 -5.09
N PRO A 76 7.84 10.00 -4.10
CA PRO A 76 7.07 10.06 -2.86
C PRO A 76 7.38 11.30 -2.01
N LYS A 77 6.35 11.79 -1.31
CA LYS A 77 6.50 12.74 -0.19
C LYS A 77 6.33 12.04 1.17
N HIS A 78 5.45 11.03 1.26
CA HIS A 78 5.35 10.13 2.41
C HIS A 78 5.87 8.74 2.10
N ASN A 79 5.08 7.81 1.56
CA ASN A 79 5.60 6.53 1.05
C ASN A 79 5.37 6.45 -0.46
N GLY A 80 6.12 5.58 -1.14
CA GLY A 80 5.83 5.27 -2.54
C GLY A 80 4.65 4.33 -2.65
N ILE A 81 4.72 3.18 -1.98
CA ILE A 81 3.71 2.12 -2.10
C ILE A 81 3.33 1.60 -0.71
N THR A 82 2.04 1.58 -0.40
CA THR A 82 1.48 0.90 0.78
C THR A 82 0.57 -0.24 0.34
N LEU A 83 0.86 -1.47 0.80
CA LEU A 83 0.04 -2.67 0.54
C LEU A 83 -0.40 -3.30 1.86
N LYS A 84 -1.69 -3.18 2.20
CA LYS A 84 -2.26 -3.66 3.47
C LYS A 84 -3.56 -4.43 3.26
N GLY A 85 -4.15 -4.95 4.34
CA GLY A 85 -5.44 -5.63 4.24
C GLY A 85 -5.42 -7.06 3.73
N SER A 86 -4.36 -7.84 3.95
CA SER A 86 -4.27 -9.24 3.49
C SER A 86 -4.23 -9.38 1.96
N ILE A 87 -3.59 -8.45 1.26
CA ILE A 87 -3.37 -8.58 -0.19
C ILE A 87 -2.59 -9.87 -0.46
N ASP A 88 -3.12 -10.67 -1.39
CA ASP A 88 -2.45 -11.87 -1.90
C ASP A 88 -1.92 -11.59 -3.29
N THR A 89 -0.59 -11.62 -3.42
CA THR A 89 0.16 -11.37 -4.66
C THR A 89 0.22 -9.90 -5.04
N ALA A 90 1.45 -9.38 -5.06
CA ALA A 90 1.78 -8.10 -5.66
C ALA A 90 3.15 -8.18 -6.34
N ASN A 91 3.23 -7.76 -7.60
CA ASN A 91 4.46 -7.71 -8.37
C ASN A 91 4.88 -6.25 -8.57
N ILE A 92 5.98 -5.85 -7.94
CA ILE A 92 6.58 -4.52 -8.05
C ILE A 92 7.83 -4.70 -8.91
N THR A 93 7.74 -4.36 -10.19
CA THR A 93 8.76 -4.67 -11.20
C THR A 93 9.20 -3.40 -11.93
N ASN A 94 10.50 -3.23 -12.16
CA ASN A 94 11.03 -2.06 -12.89
C ASN A 94 10.57 -0.72 -12.29
N VAL A 95 10.45 -0.62 -10.96
CA VAL A 95 10.02 0.61 -10.30
C VAL A 95 11.23 1.46 -9.92
N GLU A 96 11.19 2.74 -10.27
CA GLU A 96 12.27 3.68 -9.96
C GLU A 96 11.80 4.74 -8.96
N PHE A 97 12.47 4.82 -7.81
CA PHE A 97 12.22 5.84 -6.79
C PHE A 97 13.11 7.07 -7.06
N GLN A 98 12.51 8.18 -7.48
CA GLN A 98 13.19 9.46 -7.72
C GLN A 98 13.48 10.23 -6.41
N SER A 99 12.75 9.90 -5.36
CA SER A 99 13.00 10.35 -4.00
C SER A 99 12.67 9.23 -3.02
N HIS A 100 13.19 9.33 -1.81
CA HIS A 100 12.80 8.43 -0.72
C HIS A 100 11.54 8.92 -0.02
N GLY A 101 10.76 7.95 0.45
CA GLY A 101 9.67 8.23 1.36
C GLY A 101 10.17 8.76 2.71
N LYS A 102 9.34 9.58 3.38
CA LYS A 102 9.60 10.13 4.72
C LYS A 102 9.73 9.03 5.77
N ASP A 103 8.84 8.04 5.72
CA ASP A 103 8.81 6.95 6.70
C ASP A 103 9.48 5.68 6.16
N CYS A 104 9.12 5.29 4.94
CA CYS A 104 9.72 4.23 4.15
C CYS A 104 9.29 4.36 2.68
N ASP A 105 9.94 3.61 1.79
CA ASP A 105 9.62 3.63 0.36
C ASP A 105 8.43 2.70 0.05
N ILE A 106 8.40 1.54 0.71
CA ILE A 106 7.32 0.57 0.59
C ILE A 106 6.89 0.10 1.99
N GLU A 107 5.60 0.10 2.27
CA GLU A 107 5.02 -0.41 3.51
C GLU A 107 4.10 -1.60 3.25
N LEU A 108 4.33 -2.72 3.96
CA LEU A 108 3.58 -3.96 3.82
C LEU A 108 2.87 -4.35 5.12
N GLY A 109 1.57 -4.61 5.04
CA GLY A 109 0.80 -5.21 6.13
C GLY A 109 0.47 -4.27 7.28
N GLN A 110 0.49 -2.95 7.06
CA GLN A 110 0.10 -1.96 8.06
C GLN A 110 -1.35 -2.18 8.54
N TYR A 111 -1.70 -1.68 9.73
CA TYR A 111 -3.07 -1.71 10.23
C TYR A 111 -4.03 -1.05 9.24
N ASP A 112 -5.21 -1.64 9.09
CA ASP A 112 -6.31 -1.08 8.34
C ASP A 112 -7.63 -1.36 9.07
N ASN A 113 -8.67 -0.63 8.70
CA ASN A 113 -9.99 -0.73 9.34
C ASN A 113 -10.69 -2.08 9.13
N TYR A 114 -10.14 -2.97 8.31
CA TYR A 114 -10.66 -4.31 8.03
C TYR A 114 -9.88 -5.41 8.76
N TRP A 115 -8.92 -5.06 9.62
CA TRP A 115 -8.11 -6.04 10.37
C TRP A 115 -8.94 -6.80 11.42
N TYR A 116 -8.64 -8.10 11.56
CA TYR A 116 -9.16 -8.99 12.63
C TYR A 116 -8.09 -10.01 13.04
N ILE A 117 -8.24 -10.53 14.25
CA ILE A 117 -7.45 -11.66 14.73
C ILE A 117 -7.74 -12.88 13.87
N GLY A 118 -6.69 -13.44 13.27
CA GLY A 118 -6.78 -14.60 12.38
C GLY A 118 -6.88 -14.23 10.90
N ARG A 119 -6.90 -12.93 10.56
CA ARG A 119 -6.75 -12.49 9.17
C ARG A 119 -5.38 -12.96 8.64
N PRO A 120 -5.30 -13.50 7.42
CA PRO A 120 -4.01 -13.78 6.80
C PRO A 120 -3.16 -12.49 6.64
N PRO A 121 -1.83 -12.60 6.66
CA PRO A 121 -0.96 -11.46 6.39
C PRO A 121 -1.01 -11.07 4.89
N THR A 122 -0.56 -9.86 4.58
CA THR A 122 -0.19 -9.49 3.19
C THR A 122 0.95 -10.40 2.75
N ARG A 123 0.85 -11.03 1.57
CA ARG A 123 1.74 -12.13 1.18
C ARG A 123 1.99 -12.18 -0.32
N ASN A 124 2.97 -12.99 -0.71
CA ASN A 124 3.36 -13.22 -2.10
C ASN A 124 3.76 -11.92 -2.83
N VAL A 125 4.38 -10.98 -2.10
CA VAL A 125 4.92 -9.74 -2.66
C VAL A 125 6.30 -10.01 -3.27
N ARG A 126 6.51 -9.54 -4.50
CA ARG A 126 7.79 -9.63 -5.23
C ARG A 126 8.25 -8.23 -5.61
N ILE A 127 9.51 -7.93 -5.34
CA ILE A 127 10.19 -6.68 -5.69
C ILE A 127 11.34 -7.04 -6.62
N ILE A 128 11.24 -6.61 -7.88
CA ILE A 128 12.10 -7.05 -8.97
C ILE A 128 12.60 -5.82 -9.73
N ASP A 129 13.91 -5.74 -10.00
CA ASP A 129 14.54 -4.65 -10.75
C ASP A 129 14.09 -3.24 -10.28
N THR A 130 13.90 -3.06 -8.97
CA THR A 130 13.33 -1.86 -8.35
C THR A 130 14.37 -1.14 -7.50
N ASN A 131 14.66 0.13 -7.80
CA ASN A 131 15.79 0.86 -7.20
C ASN A 131 15.50 2.36 -7.02
N ALA A 132 16.26 3.02 -6.15
CA ALA A 132 16.27 4.48 -6.05
C ALA A 132 17.33 5.09 -6.97
N THR A 133 17.07 6.28 -7.51
CA THR A 133 17.99 6.97 -8.43
C THR A 133 19.26 7.48 -7.78
N ASP A 134 19.24 7.74 -6.48
CA ASP A 134 20.41 8.16 -5.71
C ASP A 134 21.35 6.99 -5.35
N GLY A 135 21.00 5.77 -5.76
CA GLY A 135 21.75 4.54 -5.55
C GLY A 135 21.65 3.96 -4.14
N LYS A 136 20.93 4.60 -3.21
CA LYS A 136 20.72 4.05 -1.87
C LYS A 136 19.67 2.95 -1.89
N PRO A 137 19.71 2.00 -0.92
CA PRO A 137 18.68 0.99 -0.82
C PRO A 137 17.32 1.60 -0.50
N ILE A 138 16.28 1.16 -1.21
CA ILE A 138 14.90 1.48 -0.82
C ILE A 138 14.55 0.77 0.49
N VAL A 139 13.80 1.43 1.36
CA VAL A 139 13.40 0.92 2.67
C VAL A 139 12.02 0.29 2.58
N VAL A 140 11.94 -1.01 2.89
CA VAL A 140 10.69 -1.76 2.95
C VAL A 140 10.36 -2.08 4.40
N LYS A 141 9.26 -1.54 4.93
CA LYS A 141 8.75 -1.91 6.26
C LYS A 141 7.72 -3.03 6.16
N VAL A 142 7.86 -4.04 7.02
CA VAL A 142 7.02 -5.24 7.02
C VAL A 142 6.36 -5.38 8.40
N TRP A 143 5.04 -5.26 8.45
CA TRP A 143 4.21 -5.38 9.66
C TRP A 143 3.53 -6.76 9.71
N ASP A 144 2.21 -6.84 9.50
CA ASP A 144 1.45 -8.09 9.36
C ASP A 144 1.53 -8.59 7.90
N ALA A 145 2.75 -8.90 7.47
CA ALA A 145 3.09 -9.30 6.12
C ALA A 145 4.21 -10.35 6.10
N ASN A 146 4.22 -11.19 5.07
CA ASN A 146 5.39 -12.05 4.80
C ASN A 146 6.53 -11.19 4.23
N THR A 147 7.77 -11.57 4.52
CA THR A 147 8.94 -10.94 3.90
C THR A 147 8.85 -11.07 2.37
N PRO A 148 8.98 -9.96 1.60
CA PRO A 148 8.88 -10.02 0.15
C PRO A 148 10.07 -10.75 -0.47
N ILE A 149 9.86 -11.33 -1.65
CA ILE A 149 10.96 -11.85 -2.47
C ILE A 149 11.59 -10.68 -3.20
N VAL A 150 12.90 -10.50 -3.05
CA VAL A 150 13.66 -9.39 -3.67
C VAL A 150 14.64 -9.95 -4.71
N VAL A 151 14.60 -9.42 -5.93
CA VAL A 151 15.48 -9.83 -7.05
C VAL A 151 16.03 -8.58 -7.74
N ASN A 152 17.35 -8.54 -7.99
CA ASN A 152 18.02 -7.45 -8.71
C ASN A 152 17.67 -6.03 -8.23
N SER A 153 17.40 -5.89 -6.93
CA SER A 153 16.93 -4.64 -6.33
C SER A 153 17.77 -4.32 -5.09
N SER A 154 18.12 -3.05 -4.91
CA SER A 154 18.79 -2.56 -3.70
C SER A 154 17.75 -2.24 -2.63
N VAL A 155 17.53 -3.16 -1.70
CA VAL A 155 16.45 -3.08 -0.70
C VAL A 155 16.97 -3.31 0.72
N LYS A 156 16.57 -2.43 1.65
CA LYS A 156 16.67 -2.64 3.09
C LYS A 156 15.31 -3.03 3.65
N VAL A 157 15.15 -4.31 4.01
CA VAL A 157 13.93 -4.81 4.64
C VAL A 157 14.00 -4.62 6.16
N ILE A 158 12.99 -4.00 6.74
CA ILE A 158 12.80 -3.78 8.18
C ILE A 158 11.54 -4.53 8.60
N ASN A 159 11.70 -5.69 9.24
CA ASN A 159 10.59 -6.42 9.83
C ASN A 159 10.26 -5.83 11.20
N ILE A 160 9.03 -5.34 11.37
CA ILE A 160 8.52 -4.84 12.64
C ILE A 160 8.11 -6.04 13.50
N PRO A 161 8.72 -6.25 14.67
CA PRO A 161 8.39 -7.41 15.50
C PRO A 161 6.92 -7.45 15.91
N LYS A 162 6.33 -8.66 15.86
CA LYS A 162 4.91 -8.87 16.16
C LYS A 162 4.46 -8.34 17.52
N PHE A 163 5.31 -8.43 18.54
CA PHE A 163 4.96 -7.92 19.86
C PHE A 163 4.80 -6.39 19.92
N ILE A 164 5.35 -5.64 18.95
CA ILE A 164 5.17 -4.18 18.85
C ILE A 164 3.81 -3.86 18.26
N TRP A 165 3.47 -4.47 17.12
CA TRP A 165 2.28 -4.09 16.37
C TRP A 165 1.03 -4.86 16.77
N TRP A 166 1.14 -6.10 17.24
CA TRP A 166 -0.04 -6.93 17.53
C TRP A 166 -0.92 -6.34 18.63
N PRO A 167 -0.38 -5.88 19.78
CA PRO A 167 -1.21 -5.23 20.80
C PRO A 167 -1.90 -3.96 20.28
N TYR A 168 -1.18 -3.16 19.46
CA TYR A 168 -1.74 -1.97 18.82
C TYR A 168 -2.89 -2.35 17.87
N PHE A 169 -2.71 -3.35 17.00
CA PHE A 169 -3.72 -3.76 16.03
C PHE A 169 -4.96 -4.33 16.72
N VAL A 170 -4.77 -5.17 17.76
CA VAL A 170 -5.85 -5.70 18.59
C VAL A 170 -6.61 -4.56 19.27
N PHE A 171 -5.90 -3.62 19.90
CA PHE A 171 -6.52 -2.47 20.56
C PHE A 171 -7.33 -1.63 19.56
N ARG A 172 -6.76 -1.30 18.40
CA ARG A 172 -7.45 -0.55 17.34
C ARG A 172 -8.65 -1.31 16.80
N ALA A 173 -8.54 -2.63 16.62
CA ALA A 173 -9.66 -3.46 16.18
C ALA A 173 -10.80 -3.46 17.23
N ILE A 174 -10.49 -3.50 18.53
CA ILE A 174 -11.51 -3.36 19.58
C ILE A 174 -12.16 -1.98 19.51
N GLN A 175 -11.36 -0.91 19.38
CA GLN A 175 -11.89 0.46 19.30
C GLN A 175 -12.82 0.64 18.09
N THR A 176 -12.41 0.14 16.93
CA THR A 176 -13.14 0.34 15.67
C THR A 176 -14.34 -0.61 15.56
N ARG A 177 -14.24 -1.85 16.08
CA ARG A 177 -15.17 -2.94 15.74
C ARG A 177 -15.93 -3.53 16.93
N GLY A 178 -15.46 -3.25 18.15
CA GLY A 178 -15.91 -3.89 19.37
C GLY A 178 -15.38 -5.32 19.53
N ILE A 179 -15.33 -5.79 20.79
CA ILE A 179 -14.79 -7.10 21.17
C ILE A 179 -15.50 -8.24 20.41
N LYS A 180 -16.82 -8.14 20.21
CA LYS A 180 -17.63 -9.19 19.56
C LYS A 180 -17.22 -9.48 18.10
N ASN A 181 -16.56 -8.53 17.42
CA ASN A 181 -16.24 -8.62 16.00
C ASN A 181 -14.73 -8.73 15.74
N ILE A 182 -13.90 -8.86 16.78
CA ILE A 182 -12.44 -8.78 16.65
C ILE A 182 -11.83 -9.98 15.90
N THR A 183 -12.56 -11.08 15.78
CA THR A 183 -12.15 -12.30 15.04
C THR A 183 -12.91 -12.49 13.73
N SER A 184 -13.88 -11.62 13.43
CA SER A 184 -14.75 -11.79 12.27
C SER A 184 -14.19 -11.03 11.07
N PRO A 185 -14.33 -11.54 9.83
CA PRO A 185 -14.07 -10.74 8.63
C PRO A 185 -15.03 -9.54 8.53
N VAL A 186 -14.58 -8.47 7.85
CA VAL A 186 -15.46 -7.36 7.45
C VAL A 186 -15.96 -7.65 6.04
N ALA A 187 -17.28 -7.57 5.82
CA ALA A 187 -17.87 -7.81 4.50
C ALA A 187 -17.31 -6.85 3.43
N ALA A 188 -17.18 -7.34 2.21
CA ALA A 188 -16.87 -6.51 1.04
C ALA A 188 -17.95 -5.41 0.91
N GLY A 189 -17.54 -4.16 0.68
CA GLY A 189 -18.45 -3.00 0.59
C GLY A 189 -18.89 -2.38 1.92
N SER A 190 -18.63 -3.04 3.05
CA SER A 190 -18.79 -2.39 4.36
C SER A 190 -17.52 -1.62 4.70
N PHE A 191 -17.63 -0.35 5.07
CA PHE A 191 -16.56 0.39 5.73
C PHE A 191 -16.94 0.64 7.18
N ILE A 192 -15.98 0.53 8.09
CA ILE A 192 -16.23 0.88 9.47
C ILE A 192 -15.87 2.35 9.64
N LYS A 193 -16.91 3.18 9.71
CA LYS A 193 -16.78 4.61 10.02
C LYS A 193 -16.20 4.70 11.43
N THR A 194 -14.94 5.10 11.56
CA THR A 194 -14.39 5.52 12.84
C THR A 194 -15.18 6.75 13.30
N LYS A 195 -15.77 6.68 14.50
CA LYS A 195 -16.35 7.85 15.16
C LYS A 195 -15.27 8.89 15.45
#